data_AF-A0A3B9ILA3-F1
#
_entry.id   AF-A0A3B9ILA3-F1
#
_cell.length_a   1.000
_cell.length_b   1.000
_cell.length_c   1.000
_cell.angle_alpha   90.00
_cell.angle_beta   90.00
_cell.angle_gamma   90.00
#
_symmetry.space_group_name_H-M   'P 1'
#
loop_
_entity.id
_entity.type
_entity.pdbx_description
1 polymer ?
#
loop_
_entity_poly.entity_id
_entity_poly.type
_entity_poly.pdbx_seq_one_letter_code
_entity_poly.pdbx_strand_id
1 'polypeptide(L)' 'SALDSLETLNRRLADAGVTLHLSEVKGPVMDRLARSHFLDELTGRVFLSQHAAMQALDPEMTRAADGLVRDAAS' A
#
# COMPACT_ATOMS: atom_id res chain seq x y z
N SER A 1 0.39 17.71 -11.24
CA SER A 1 -0.22 16.53 -11.92
C SER A 1 -0.70 15.53 -10.87
N ALA A 2 -1.34 14.40 -11.24
CA ALA A 2 -1.70 13.37 -10.25
C ALA A 2 -0.47 12.76 -9.55
N LEU A 3 0.68 12.69 -10.25
CA LEU A 3 1.95 12.21 -9.67
C LEU A 3 2.49 13.19 -8.63
N ASP A 4 2.52 14.49 -8.94
CA ASP A 4 3.00 15.53 -8.00
C ASP A 4 2.14 15.58 -6.72
N SER A 5 0.83 15.34 -6.86
CA SER A 5 -0.08 15.21 -5.71
C SER A 5 0.30 14.02 -4.85
N LEU A 6 0.67 12.89 -5.46
CA LEU A 6 1.08 11.67 -4.77
C LEU A 6 2.43 11.84 -4.06
N GLU A 7 3.40 12.49 -4.70
CA GLU A 7 4.69 12.85 -4.09
C GLU A 7 4.49 13.80 -2.90
N THR A 8 3.62 14.80 -3.06
CA THR A 8 3.28 15.72 -1.97
C THR A 8 2.62 15.01 -0.80
N LEU A 9 1.73 14.04 -1.07
CA LEU A 9 1.12 13.22 -0.03
C LEU A 9 2.15 12.36 0.69
N ASN A 10 3.03 11.67 -0.05
CA ASN A 10 4.09 10.84 0.52
C ASN A 10 4.98 11.65 1.47
N ARG A 11 5.43 12.85 1.07
CA ARG A 11 6.24 13.72 1.93
C ARG A 11 5.48 14.17 3.18
N ARG A 12 4.22 14.60 3.05
CA ARG A 12 3.42 15.04 4.21
C ARG A 12 3.17 13.92 5.22
N LEU A 13 2.92 12.70 4.74
CA LEU A 13 2.78 11.54 5.61
C LEU A 13 4.12 11.23 6.31
N ALA A 14 5.23 11.26 5.56
CA ALA A 14 6.57 11.04 6.10
C ALA A 14 6.93 12.05 7.20
N ASP A 15 6.65 13.35 6.98
CA ASP A 15 6.86 14.42 7.96
C ASP A 15 6.05 14.19 9.25
N ALA A 16 4.92 13.49 9.15
CA ALA A 16 4.07 13.11 10.28
C ALA A 16 4.44 11.74 10.90
N GLY A 17 5.49 11.07 10.42
CA GLY A 17 5.89 9.74 10.87
C GLY A 17 4.98 8.61 10.37
N VAL A 18 4.20 8.85 9.31
CA VAL A 18 3.28 7.88 8.69
C VAL A 18 3.83 7.45 7.32
N THR A 19 3.82 6.15 7.03
CA THR A 19 4.27 5.63 5.73
C THR A 19 3.12 5.53 4.72
N LEU A 20 3.38 5.90 3.47
CA LEU A 20 2.44 5.66 2.37
C LEU A 20 2.69 4.29 1.74
N HIS A 21 1.70 3.39 1.83
CA HIS A 21 1.69 2.12 1.11
C HIS A 21 0.70 2.17 -0.05
N LEU A 22 1.02 1.49 -1.14
CA LEU A 22 0.12 1.30 -2.27
C LEU A 22 -0.23 -0.18 -2.41
N SER A 23 -1.46 -0.49 -2.80
CA SER A 23 -1.90 -1.85 -3.12
C SER A 23 -2.60 -1.85 -4.49
N GLU A 24 -2.47 -2.96 -5.23
CA GLU A 24 -3.21 -3.19 -6.50
C GLU A 24 -2.95 -2.14 -7.60
N VAL A 25 -1.73 -1.62 -7.66
CA VAL A 25 -1.34 -0.69 -8.73
C VAL A 25 -1.37 -1.42 -10.08
N LYS A 26 -2.24 -0.96 -10.99
CA LYS A 26 -2.40 -1.54 -12.33
C LYS A 26 -1.14 -1.32 -13.17
N GLY A 27 -0.84 -2.27 -14.07
CA GLY A 27 0.36 -2.25 -14.94
C GLY A 27 0.66 -0.90 -15.59
N PRO A 28 -0.26 -0.29 -16.36
CA PRO A 28 0.00 1.02 -16.99
C PRO A 28 0.29 2.16 -16.00
N VAL A 29 -0.23 2.08 -14.77
CA VAL A 29 0.08 3.06 -13.72
C VAL A 29 1.45 2.76 -13.13
N MET A 30 1.74 1.50 -12.84
CA MET A 30 3.04 1.06 -12.33
C MET A 30 4.17 1.43 -13.29
N ASP A 31 3.98 1.23 -14.60
CA ASP A 31 4.94 1.60 -15.64
C ASP A 31 5.21 3.11 -15.67
N ARG A 32 4.24 3.93 -15.28
CA ARG A 32 4.42 5.38 -15.15
C ARG A 32 5.17 5.73 -13.88
N LEU A 33 4.88 5.07 -12.76
CA LEU A 33 5.59 5.27 -11.49
C LEU A 33 7.05 4.81 -11.58
N ALA A 34 7.32 3.68 -12.26
CA ALA A 34 8.67 3.14 -12.48
C ALA A 34 9.55 3.99 -13.40
N ARG A 35 8.93 4.89 -14.19
CA ARG A 35 9.65 5.87 -15.02
C ARG A 35 9.83 7.22 -14.33
N SER A 36 9.32 7.38 -13.11
CA SER A 36 9.57 8.56 -12.27
C SER A 36 10.43 8.20 -11.06
N HIS A 37 10.81 9.20 -10.28
CA HIS A 37 11.56 9.02 -9.02
C HIS A 37 10.66 8.66 -7.83
N PHE A 38 9.33 8.58 -8.02
CA PHE A 38 8.39 8.42 -6.92
C PHE A 38 8.58 7.12 -6.16
N LEU A 39 8.86 6.01 -6.85
CA LEU A 39 9.06 4.72 -6.18
C LEU A 39 10.35 4.68 -5.37
N ASP A 40 11.37 5.43 -5.77
CA ASP A 40 12.63 5.56 -5.04
C ASP A 40 12.43 6.37 -3.75
N GLU A 41 11.53 7.34 -3.77
CA GLU A 41 11.18 8.19 -2.62
C GLU A 41 10.02 7.65 -1.78
N LEU A 42 9.36 6.56 -2.21
CA LEU A 42 8.22 6.00 -1.52
C LEU A 42 8.64 5.51 -0.13
N THR A 43 8.02 6.06 0.91
CA THR A 43 8.36 5.70 2.30
C THR A 43 7.83 4.34 2.72
N GLY A 44 6.80 3.84 2.03
CA GLY A 44 6.24 2.51 2.25
C GLY A 44 6.57 1.53 1.13
N ARG A 45 5.59 0.72 0.76
CA ARG A 45 5.74 -0.43 -0.15
C ARG A 45 4.56 -0.49 -1.11
N VAL A 46 4.82 -1.02 -2.30
CA VAL A 46 3.77 -1.44 -3.23
C VAL A 46 3.48 -2.92 -2.99
N PHE A 47 2.22 -3.25 -2.70
CA PHE A 47 1.74 -4.59 -2.49
C PHE A 47 0.87 -5.07 -3.65
N LEU A 48 0.91 -6.38 -3.91
CA LEU A 48 0.12 -7.01 -4.96
C LEU A 48 -1.39 -6.89 -4.70
N SER A 49 -1.82 -6.99 -3.43
CA SER A 49 -3.23 -6.93 -3.02
C SER A 49 -3.38 -6.22 -1.68
N GLN A 50 -4.60 -5.73 -1.40
CA GLN A 50 -4.94 -5.18 -0.09
C GLN A 50 -4.71 -6.19 1.03
N HIS A 51 -5.06 -7.46 0.80
CA HIS A 51 -4.85 -8.52 1.79
C HIS A 51 -3.36 -8.76 2.07
N ALA A 52 -2.50 -8.74 1.04
CA ALA A 52 -1.05 -8.84 1.23
C ALA A 52 -0.47 -7.64 2.02
N ALA A 53 -1.01 -6.44 1.81
CA ALA A 53 -0.64 -5.27 2.61
C ALA A 53 -1.02 -5.48 4.08
N MET A 54 -2.26 -5.90 4.37
CA MET A 54 -2.72 -6.13 5.74
C MET A 54 -1.95 -7.25 6.43
N GLN A 55 -1.65 -8.37 5.75
CA GLN A 55 -0.79 -9.41 6.31
C GLN A 55 0.59 -8.88 6.70
N ALA A 56 1.15 -7.94 5.93
CA ALA A 56 2.48 -7.40 6.18
C ALA A 56 2.51 -6.24 7.18
N LEU A 57 1.39 -5.56 7.41
CA LEU A 57 1.27 -4.38 8.27
C LEU A 57 0.60 -4.69 9.61
N ASP A 58 -0.35 -5.62 9.64
CA ASP A 58 -1.06 -6.09 10.83
C ASP A 58 -1.41 -7.59 10.70
N PRO A 59 -0.41 -8.48 10.86
CA PRO A 59 -0.59 -9.92 10.69
C PRO A 59 -1.51 -10.54 11.74
N GLU A 60 -1.64 -9.95 12.92
CA GLU A 60 -2.51 -10.47 13.98
C GLU A 60 -3.98 -10.22 13.68
N MET A 61 -4.33 -8.96 13.35
CA MET A 61 -5.70 -8.64 12.98
C MET A 61 -6.13 -9.38 11.72
N THR A 62 -5.24 -9.49 10.74
CA THR A 62 -5.53 -10.21 9.50
C THR A 62 -5.84 -11.69 9.74
N ARG A 63 -5.04 -12.38 10.57
CA ARG A 63 -5.30 -13.79 10.93
C ARG A 63 -6.62 -13.97 11.67
N ALA A 64 -6.94 -13.06 12.60
CA ALA A 64 -8.21 -13.10 13.32
C ALA A 64 -9.42 -12.92 12.36
N ALA A 65 -9.33 -11.96 11.43
CA ALA A 65 -10.36 -11.74 10.43
C ALA A 65 -10.54 -12.95 9.49
N ASP A 66 -9.45 -13.58 9.06
CA ASP A 66 -9.50 -14.78 8.22
C ASP A 66 -10.16 -15.96 8.94
N GLY A 67 -9.95 -16.10 10.25
CA GLY A 67 -10.62 -17.09 11.09
C GLY A 67 -12.13 -16.88 11.16
N LEU A 68 -12.58 -15.64 11.38
CA LEU A 68 -14.00 -15.30 11.41
C LEU A 68 -14.72 -15.58 10.08
N VAL A 69 -14.04 -15.37 8.94
CA VAL A 69 -14.59 -15.69 7.62
C VAL A 69 -14.74 -17.21 7.44
N ARG A 70 -13.80 -18.00 7.98
CA ARG A 70 -13.86 -19.47 7.91
C ARG A 70 -15.00 -20.02 8.76
N ASP A 71 -15.18 -19.50 9.97
CA ASP A 71 -16.25 -19.92 10.88
C ASP A 71 -17.65 -19.55 10.36
N ALA A 72 -17.77 -18.47 9.58
CA ALA A 72 -19.04 -18.07 8.95
C ALA A 72 -19.39 -18.88 7.68
N ALA A 73 -18.43 -19.62 7.12
CA ALA A 73 -18.59 -20.42 5.90
C ALA A 73 -18.81 -21.92 6.18
N SER A 74 -18.83 -22.34 7.44
CA SER A 74 -19.12 -23.69 7.94
C SER A 74 -20.50 -23.77 8.57
#